data_AF-A0A660UI75-F1
#
_entry.id   AF-A0A660UI75-F1
#
_cell.length_a   1.000
_cell.length_b   1.000
_cell.length_c   1.000
_cell.angle_alpha   90.00
_cell.angle_beta   90.00
_cell.angle_gamma   90.00
#
_symmetry.space_group_name_H-M   'P 1'
#
loop_
_entity.id
_entity.type
_entity.pdbx_description
1 polymer ?
#
loop_
_entity_poly.entity_id
_entity_poly.type
_entity_poly.pdbx_seq_one_letter_code
_entity_poly.pdbx_strand_id
1 'polypeptide(L)'
;FIASFIKIALVAHEYFPTNYFKYIALVVIIGIVLRILIYLIRMIVAPKKDLLIKQYQQFYDKHRCPVCTKPIKAGPLRYAGWKKKTTVLAAQGTEIQKQEPYTCPSCGTNLYNKCGSCGNIRHSLLPYCEHCGAEK
;
A
#
# COMPACT_ATOMS: atom_id res chain seq x y z
N PHE A 1 38.70 27.51 1.92
CA PHE A 1 38.00 26.41 2.61
C PHE A 1 38.70 25.05 2.45
N ILE A 2 39.00 24.58 1.24
CA ILE A 2 39.67 23.28 1.05
C ILE A 2 41.10 23.27 1.66
N ALA A 3 41.88 24.34 1.44
CA ALA A 3 43.23 24.48 1.98
C ALA A 3 43.30 24.52 3.52
N SER A 4 42.27 25.07 4.18
CA SER A 4 42.17 25.11 5.64
C SER A 4 41.78 23.74 6.22
N PHE A 5 40.88 23.00 5.57
CA PHE A 5 40.55 21.62 5.98
C PHE A 5 41.74 20.68 5.88
N ILE A 6 42.58 20.83 4.84
CA ILE A 6 43.79 20.01 4.67
C ILE A 6 44.81 20.30 5.79
N LYS A 7 45.02 21.57 6.15
CA LYS A 7 45.90 21.97 7.27
C LYS A 7 45.39 21.46 8.61
N ILE A 8 44.07 21.54 8.84
CA ILE A 8 43.43 21.02 10.06
C ILE A 8 43.52 19.49 10.12
N ALA A 9 43.36 18.79 9.00
CA ALA A 9 43.52 17.34 8.93
C ALA A 9 44.97 16.88 9.15
N LEU A 10 45.95 17.61 8.63
CA LEU A 10 47.38 17.36 8.85
C LEU A 10 47.77 17.58 10.31
N VAL A 11 47.36 18.71 10.90
CA VAL A 11 47.64 19.02 12.32
C VAL A 11 46.90 18.06 13.25
N ALA A 12 45.68 17.65 12.90
CA ALA A 12 44.96 16.62 13.65
C ALA A 12 45.67 15.27 13.57
N HIS A 13 46.22 14.87 12.42
CA HIS A 13 46.96 13.61 12.32
C HIS A 13 48.26 13.62 13.15
N GLU A 14 48.93 14.78 13.25
CA GLU A 14 50.23 14.91 13.91
C GLU A 14 50.13 15.06 15.44
N TYR A 15 49.04 15.65 15.95
CA TYR A 15 48.81 15.85 17.39
C TYR A 15 47.80 14.90 18.04
N PHE A 16 47.09 14.04 17.28
CA PHE A 16 46.09 13.14 17.90
C PHE A 16 46.76 11.97 18.63
N PRO A 17 46.53 11.80 19.94
CA PRO A 17 46.99 10.63 20.68
C PRO A 17 46.37 9.37 20.05
N THR A 18 47.20 8.37 19.74
CA THR A 18 46.80 7.09 19.13
C THR A 18 45.59 6.42 19.79
N ASN A 19 45.34 6.73 21.06
CA ASN A 19 44.18 6.27 21.83
C ASN A 19 42.85 6.85 21.34
N TYR A 20 42.77 8.13 20.96
CA TYR A 20 41.51 8.77 20.53
C TYR A 20 41.12 8.43 19.10
N PHE A 21 42.10 8.20 18.22
CA PHE A 21 41.85 7.78 16.84
C PHE A 21 41.04 6.47 16.76
N LYS A 22 41.32 5.53 17.66
CA LYS A 22 40.58 4.25 17.75
C LYS A 22 39.09 4.46 18.04
N TYR A 23 38.74 5.37 18.95
CA TYR A 23 37.35 5.65 19.28
C TYR A 23 36.63 6.40 18.16
N ILE A 24 37.28 7.37 17.51
CA ILE A 24 36.70 8.09 16.37
C ILE A 24 36.46 7.14 15.19
N ALA A 25 37.45 6.31 14.84
CA ALA A 25 37.30 5.31 13.79
C ALA A 25 36.16 4.33 14.10
N LEU A 26 36.05 3.88 15.35
CA LEU A 26 34.98 2.99 15.80
C LEU A 26 33.60 3.64 15.69
N VAL A 27 33.44 4.91 16.12
CA VAL A 27 32.17 5.65 15.98
C VAL A 27 31.80 5.84 14.51
N VAL A 28 32.77 6.15 13.64
CA VAL A 28 32.54 6.27 12.19
C VAL A 28 32.06 4.95 11.59
N ILE A 29 32.71 3.83 11.93
CA ILE A 29 32.31 2.50 11.46
C ILE A 29 30.89 2.17 11.93
N ILE A 30 30.58 2.39 13.22
CA ILE A 30 29.24 2.17 13.77
C ILE A 30 28.21 3.06 13.05
N GLY A 31 28.52 4.33 12.82
CA GLY A 31 27.65 5.26 12.10
C GLY A 31 27.37 4.80 10.66
N ILE A 32 28.37 4.29 9.95
CA ILE A 32 28.22 3.72 8.61
C ILE A 32 27.30 2.50 8.65
N VAL A 33 27.53 1.57 9.58
CA VAL A 33 26.72 0.36 9.73
C VAL A 33 25.25 0.72 10.04
N LEU A 34 25.02 1.63 10.98
CA LEU A 34 23.67 2.11 11.32
C LEU A 34 22.99 2.78 10.13
N ARG A 35 23.71 3.59 9.35
CA ARG A 35 23.18 4.25 8.16
C ARG A 35 22.77 3.23 7.10
N ILE A 36 23.58 2.21 6.86
CA ILE A 36 23.26 1.11 5.93
C ILE A 36 22.03 0.35 6.42
N LEU A 37 21.97 0.03 7.72
CA LEU A 37 20.82 -0.68 8.31
C LEU A 37 19.52 0.11 8.15
N ILE A 38 19.52 1.41 8.46
CA ILE A 38 18.36 2.28 8.28
C ILE A 38 17.96 2.37 6.81
N TYR A 39 18.94 2.47 5.90
CA TYR A 39 18.69 2.51 4.46
C TYR A 39 17.97 1.24 3.97
N LEU A 40 18.46 0.06 4.39
CA LEU A 40 17.85 -1.23 4.06
C LEU A 40 16.43 -1.36 4.63
N ILE A 41 16.23 -0.97 5.89
CA ILE A 41 14.89 -0.99 6.51
C ILE A 41 13.92 -0.08 5.75
N ARG A 42 14.34 1.15 5.42
CA ARG A 42 13.51 2.08 4.63
C ARG A 42 13.18 1.51 3.25
N MET A 43 14.13 0.85 2.60
CA MET A 43 13.93 0.19 1.31
C MET A 43 12.93 -0.98 1.37
N ILE A 44 12.85 -1.70 2.50
CA ILE A 44 11.91 -2.84 2.68
C ILE A 44 10.51 -2.37 3.11
N VAL A 45 10.42 -1.26 3.87
CA VAL A 45 9.16 -0.74 4.39
C VAL A 45 8.40 0.10 3.35
N ALA A 46 9.09 0.83 2.48
CA ALA A 46 8.47 1.71 1.49
C ALA A 46 7.70 1.03 0.31
N PRO A 47 8.03 -0.17 -0.20
CA PRO A 47 7.36 -0.73 -1.39
C PRO A 47 6.03 -1.45 -1.10
N LYS A 48 5.68 -1.74 0.16
CA LYS A 48 4.51 -2.61 0.45
C LYS A 48 3.17 -1.94 0.19
N LYS A 49 3.04 -0.63 0.41
CA LYS A 49 1.74 0.06 0.34
C LYS A 49 1.22 0.14 -1.10
N ASP A 50 2.07 0.55 -2.03
CA ASP A 50 1.69 0.68 -3.44
C ASP A 50 1.41 -0.69 -4.08
N LEU A 51 2.16 -1.72 -3.68
CA LEU A 51 1.92 -3.09 -4.11
C LEU A 51 0.58 -3.63 -3.58
N LEU A 52 0.24 -3.34 -2.33
CA LEU A 52 -1.07 -3.72 -1.74
C LEU A 52 -2.23 -3.05 -2.47
N ILE A 53 -2.12 -1.76 -2.80
CA ILE A 53 -3.16 -1.03 -3.54
C ILE A 53 -3.35 -1.62 -4.94
N LYS A 54 -2.26 -1.88 -5.66
CA LYS A 54 -2.30 -2.55 -6.98
C LYS A 54 -2.92 -3.93 -6.90
N GLN A 55 -2.60 -4.70 -5.86
CA GLN A 55 -3.19 -6.01 -5.63
C GLN A 55 -4.70 -5.89 -5.40
N TYR A 56 -5.16 -4.94 -4.58
CA TYR A 56 -6.58 -4.72 -4.35
C TYR A 56 -7.32 -4.33 -5.63
N GLN A 57 -6.76 -3.44 -6.45
CA GLN A 57 -7.30 -3.09 -7.77
C GLN A 57 -7.55 -4.34 -8.63
N GLN A 58 -6.55 -5.22 -8.77
CA GLN A 58 -6.69 -6.45 -9.54
C GLN A 58 -7.79 -7.39 -9.05
N PHE A 59 -8.09 -7.40 -7.75
CA PHE A 59 -9.18 -8.21 -7.21
C PHE A 59 -10.56 -7.59 -7.50
N TYR A 60 -10.67 -6.25 -7.42
CA TYR A 60 -11.89 -5.53 -7.79
C TYR A 60 -12.22 -5.68 -9.28
N ASP A 61 -11.21 -5.58 -10.17
CA ASP A 61 -11.36 -5.81 -11.61
C ASP A 61 -11.89 -7.21 -11.91
N LYS A 62 -11.46 -8.21 -11.13
CA LYS A 62 -11.89 -9.61 -11.27
C LYS A 62 -13.17 -9.91 -10.49
N HIS A 63 -13.83 -8.89 -9.93
CA HIS A 63 -15.04 -8.99 -9.10
C HIS A 63 -14.91 -10.00 -7.95
N ARG A 64 -13.74 -10.04 -7.32
CA ARG A 64 -13.42 -10.90 -6.17
C ARG A 64 -13.11 -10.05 -4.96
N CYS A 65 -13.46 -10.57 -3.78
CA CYS A 65 -13.09 -9.91 -2.55
C CYS A 65 -11.56 -9.92 -2.40
N PRO A 66 -10.90 -8.76 -2.21
CA PRO A 66 -9.45 -8.67 -2.05
C PRO A 66 -8.93 -9.29 -0.74
N VAL A 67 -9.82 -9.61 0.21
CA VAL A 67 -9.47 -10.15 1.52
C VAL A 67 -9.63 -11.68 1.58
N CYS A 68 -10.73 -12.22 1.06
CA CYS A 68 -11.03 -13.66 1.11
C CYS A 68 -11.09 -14.34 -0.26
N THR A 69 -10.82 -13.61 -1.36
CA THR A 69 -10.82 -14.10 -2.75
C THR A 69 -12.17 -14.64 -3.24
N LYS A 70 -13.23 -14.55 -2.44
CA LYS A 70 -14.57 -15.02 -2.78
C LYS A 70 -15.21 -14.13 -3.86
N PRO A 71 -15.94 -14.70 -4.85
CA PRO A 71 -16.62 -13.88 -5.86
C PRO A 71 -17.67 -12.98 -5.24
N ILE A 72 -17.69 -11.72 -5.66
CA ILE A 72 -18.66 -10.72 -5.23
C ILE A 72 -19.99 -11.05 -5.89
N LYS A 73 -21.00 -11.37 -5.08
CA LYS A 73 -22.38 -11.57 -5.54
C LYS A 73 -23.16 -10.32 -5.19
N ALA A 74 -23.04 -9.26 -6.00
CA ALA A 74 -23.89 -8.08 -5.86
C ALA A 74 -25.23 -8.32 -6.58
N GLY A 75 -26.31 -7.69 -6.09
CA GLY A 75 -27.64 -7.75 -6.72
C GLY A 75 -28.40 -9.08 -6.55
N PRO A 76 -29.33 -9.41 -7.47
CA PRO A 76 -30.27 -10.54 -7.32
C PRO A 76 -29.59 -11.92 -7.35
N LEU A 77 -28.31 -11.99 -7.73
CA LEU A 77 -27.49 -13.20 -7.68
C LEU A 77 -27.05 -13.60 -6.25
N ARG A 78 -27.35 -12.77 -5.23
CA ARG A 78 -27.14 -13.11 -3.80
C ARG A 78 -27.88 -14.40 -3.39
N TYR A 79 -29.04 -14.66 -3.99
CA TYR A 79 -29.90 -15.81 -3.69
C TYR A 79 -29.85 -16.92 -4.75
N ALA A 80 -29.09 -16.72 -5.83
CA ALA A 80 -28.97 -17.73 -6.88
C ALA A 80 -28.16 -18.93 -6.37
N GLY A 81 -28.87 -20.00 -6.01
CA GLY A 81 -28.30 -21.31 -5.77
C GLY A 81 -27.49 -21.79 -6.97
N TRP A 82 -26.44 -22.58 -6.72
CA TRP A 82 -25.47 -23.05 -7.71
C TRP A 82 -26.10 -23.61 -9.01
N LYS A 83 -27.30 -24.21 -8.92
CA LYS A 83 -27.93 -24.97 -9.99
C LYS A 83 -28.68 -24.17 -11.07
N LYS A 84 -28.66 -22.83 -11.06
CA LYS A 84 -29.39 -22.01 -12.08
C LYS A 84 -28.59 -20.81 -12.59
N LYS A 85 -27.26 -20.94 -12.77
CA LYS A 85 -26.43 -19.82 -13.24
C LYS A 85 -26.72 -19.41 -14.70
N THR A 86 -26.99 -20.35 -15.59
CA THR A 86 -27.03 -20.08 -17.04
C THR A 86 -28.27 -19.30 -17.50
N THR A 87 -29.43 -19.48 -16.86
CA THR A 87 -30.68 -18.82 -17.29
C THR A 87 -30.89 -17.44 -16.70
N VAL A 88 -30.25 -17.10 -15.58
CA VAL A 88 -30.36 -15.76 -14.95
C VAL A 88 -29.43 -14.73 -15.62
N LEU A 89 -28.31 -15.19 -16.22
CA LEU A 89 -27.38 -14.33 -16.94
C LEU A 89 -27.98 -13.74 -18.24
N ALA A 90 -28.90 -14.46 -18.90
CA ALA A 90 -29.52 -14.03 -20.16
C ALA A 90 -30.58 -12.92 -20.00
N ALA A 91 -31.14 -12.74 -18.80
CA ALA A 91 -32.12 -11.68 -18.51
C ALA A 91 -31.48 -10.34 -18.09
N GLN A 92 -30.14 -10.26 -17.98
CA GLN A 92 -29.42 -9.16 -17.33
C GLN A 92 -28.57 -8.31 -18.29
N GLY A 93 -28.89 -8.30 -19.59
CA GLY A 93 -28.21 -7.46 -20.58
C GLY A 93 -28.33 -5.95 -20.33
N THR A 94 -29.17 -5.50 -19.38
CA THR A 94 -29.56 -4.10 -19.22
C THR A 94 -29.77 -3.66 -17.76
N GLU A 95 -29.18 -4.33 -16.78
CA GLU A 95 -29.14 -3.87 -15.37
C GLU A 95 -27.69 -3.63 -14.94
N ILE A 96 -26.99 -2.83 -15.75
CA ILE A 96 -25.73 -2.23 -15.32
C ILE A 96 -26.13 -1.03 -14.44
N GLN A 97 -25.57 -0.96 -13.23
CA GLN A 97 -25.29 0.31 -12.51
C GLN A 97 -26.33 0.91 -11.56
N LYS A 98 -26.88 0.12 -10.65
CA LYS A 98 -26.92 0.60 -9.25
C LYS A 98 -26.09 -0.35 -8.41
N GLN A 99 -24.78 -0.07 -8.35
CA GLN A 99 -23.98 -0.60 -7.26
C GLN A 99 -24.73 -0.21 -5.98
N GLU A 100 -24.77 -1.08 -4.99
CA GLU A 100 -25.30 -0.78 -3.66
C GLU A 100 -24.18 -1.02 -2.65
N PRO A 101 -24.21 -0.38 -1.47
CA PRO A 101 -23.28 -0.72 -0.40
C PRO A 101 -23.28 -2.23 -0.15
N TYR A 102 -22.11 -2.86 -0.29
CA TYR A 102 -21.98 -4.31 -0.23
C TYR A 102 -20.91 -4.72 0.77
N THR A 103 -21.35 -5.50 1.75
CA THR A 103 -20.51 -6.18 2.73
C THR A 103 -20.32 -7.64 2.31
N CYS A 104 -19.08 -8.12 2.32
CA CYS A 104 -18.78 -9.51 2.03
C CYS A 104 -19.38 -10.42 3.12
N PRO A 105 -20.22 -11.42 2.78
CA PRO A 105 -20.81 -12.33 3.76
C PRO A 105 -19.82 -13.37 4.31
N SER A 106 -18.58 -13.43 3.79
CA SER A 106 -17.58 -14.43 4.24
C SER A 106 -16.45 -13.86 5.07
N CYS A 107 -16.10 -12.59 4.90
CA CYS A 107 -15.09 -11.93 5.73
C CYS A 107 -15.61 -10.68 6.46
N GLY A 108 -16.88 -10.29 6.24
CA GLY A 108 -17.47 -9.11 6.88
C GLY A 108 -16.93 -7.78 6.39
N THR A 109 -16.01 -7.76 5.41
CA THR A 109 -15.44 -6.51 4.92
C THR A 109 -16.43 -5.76 4.02
N ASN A 110 -16.63 -4.48 4.31
CA ASN A 110 -17.35 -3.59 3.41
C ASN A 110 -16.49 -3.39 2.16
N LEU A 111 -16.95 -3.82 1.00
CA LEU A 111 -16.24 -3.71 -0.28
C LEU A 111 -16.57 -2.41 -1.00
N TYR A 112 -17.83 -1.99 -0.89
CA TYR A 112 -18.40 -0.83 -1.55
C TYR A 112 -19.15 0.02 -0.52
N ASN A 113 -18.83 1.31 -0.47
CA ASN A 113 -19.45 2.28 0.42
C ASN A 113 -19.77 3.57 -0.34
N LYS A 114 -20.70 4.38 0.18
CA LYS A 114 -20.94 5.72 -0.35
C LYS A 114 -19.75 6.64 -0.04
N CYS A 115 -19.37 7.46 -1.00
CA CYS A 115 -18.38 8.51 -0.84
C CYS A 115 -18.99 9.69 -0.08
N GLY A 116 -18.30 10.23 0.91
CA GLY A 116 -18.80 11.39 1.68
C GLY A 116 -18.89 12.67 0.85
N SER A 117 -18.04 12.83 -0.16
CA SER A 117 -17.98 14.05 -0.97
C SER A 117 -18.96 14.06 -2.14
N CYS A 118 -19.13 12.94 -2.85
CA CYS A 118 -19.97 12.87 -4.05
C CYS A 118 -21.24 12.01 -3.90
N GLY A 119 -21.41 11.29 -2.78
CA GLY A 119 -22.56 10.41 -2.55
C GLY A 119 -22.59 9.13 -3.40
N ASN A 120 -21.81 9.05 -4.48
CA ASN A 120 -21.66 7.87 -5.32
C ASN A 120 -20.93 6.74 -4.59
N ILE A 121 -21.03 5.53 -5.12
CA ILE A 121 -20.36 4.38 -4.53
C ILE A 121 -18.89 4.38 -4.90
N ARG A 122 -18.06 4.06 -3.92
CA ARG A 122 -16.62 3.91 -4.07
C ARG A 122 -16.16 2.57 -3.50
N HIS A 123 -15.05 2.10 -4.03
CA HIS A 123 -14.26 1.04 -3.43
C HIS A 123 -13.75 1.49 -2.06
N SER A 124 -14.04 0.70 -1.02
CA SER A 124 -13.71 1.06 0.37
C SER A 124 -12.23 0.90 0.72
N LEU A 125 -11.53 0.00 0.01
CA LEU A 125 -10.13 -0.38 0.25
C LEU A 125 -9.15 0.39 -0.65
N LEU A 126 -9.64 1.17 -1.60
CA LEU A 126 -8.83 2.08 -2.39
C LEU A 126 -8.84 3.49 -1.76
N PRO A 127 -7.71 4.23 -1.82
CA PRO A 127 -7.60 5.55 -1.23
C PRO A 127 -8.44 6.61 -1.98
N TYR A 128 -8.56 6.50 -3.30
CA TYR A 128 -9.26 7.50 -4.13
C TYR A 128 -10.62 7.01 -4.61
N CYS A 129 -11.57 7.93 -4.72
CA CYS A 129 -12.87 7.66 -5.35
C CYS A 129 -12.76 7.68 -6.89
N GLU A 130 -13.37 6.71 -7.56
CA GLU A 130 -13.39 6.63 -9.03
C GLU A 130 -14.15 7.78 -9.70
N HIS A 131 -15.15 8.36 -9.02
CA HIS A 131 -15.99 9.40 -9.57
C HIS A 131 -15.47 10.81 -9.32
N CYS A 132 -15.00 11.11 -8.10
CA CYS A 132 -14.59 12.46 -7.71
C CYS A 132 -13.11 12.61 -7.41
N GLY A 133 -12.33 11.53 -7.39
CA GLY A 133 -10.91 11.57 -7.03
C GLY A 133 -10.62 11.92 -5.57
N ALA A 134 -11.64 12.12 -4.73
CA ALA A 134 -11.43 12.46 -3.33
C ALA A 134 -10.71 11.34 -2.58
N GLU A 135 -9.64 11.71 -1.87
CA GLU A 135 -8.92 10.82 -0.97
C GLU A 135 -9.73 10.60 0.32
N LYS A 136 -9.59 9.39 0.89
CA LYS A 136 -10.21 9.03 2.18
C LYS A 136 -9.34 9.44 3.37
#